data_AF-G5R0K4-F1
#
_entry.id   AF-G5R0K4-F1
#
_cell.length_a   1.000
_cell.length_b   1.000
_cell.length_c   1.000
_cell.angle_alpha   90.00
_cell.angle_beta   90.00
_cell.angle_gamma   90.00
#
_symmetry.space_group_name_H-M   'P 1'
#
loop_
_entity.id
_entity.type
_entity.pdbx_description
1 polymer ?
#
loop_
_entity_poly.entity_id
_entity_poly.type
_entity_poly.pdbx_seq_one_letter_code
_entity_poly.pdbx_strand_id
1 'polypeptide(L)' 'RARFHGPIIGAGAYTPEKAEDLIEKGLIDAVAFGRDYIANPDLVARLQCKAKLNPQRPESFYGGGAEGYTDYPTL' A
#
# COMPACT_ATOMS: atom_id res chain seq x y z
N ARG A 1 -14.25 3.70 -16.85
CA ARG A 1 -14.09 2.82 -18.03
C ARG A 1 -14.66 3.40 -19.32
N ALA A 2 -15.84 4.05 -19.31
CA ALA A 2 -16.44 4.63 -20.53
C ALA A 2 -15.57 5.65 -21.31
N ARG A 3 -14.53 6.23 -20.70
CA ARG A 3 -13.65 7.23 -21.34
C ARG A 3 -12.18 6.82 -21.44
N PHE A 4 -11.77 5.79 -20.70
CA PHE A 4 -10.38 5.36 -20.62
C PHE A 4 -10.33 3.84 -20.58
N HIS A 5 -9.62 3.28 -21.55
CA HIS A 5 -9.58 1.84 -21.84
C HIS A 5 -8.24 1.19 -21.45
N GLY A 6 -7.26 1.98 -20.98
CA GLY A 6 -6.01 1.46 -20.46
C GLY A 6 -6.12 1.02 -18.99
N PRO A 7 -5.00 0.58 -18.39
CA PRO A 7 -4.92 0.21 -16.99
C PRO A 7 -5.17 1.39 -16.05
N ILE A 8 -6.04 1.22 -15.05
CA ILE A 8 -6.36 2.20 -14.01
C ILE A 8 -5.78 1.70 -12.68
N ILE A 9 -4.91 2.50 -12.07
CA ILE A 9 -4.35 2.21 -10.75
C ILE A 9 -5.06 3.09 -9.72
N GLY A 10 -5.71 2.47 -8.73
CA GLY A 10 -6.32 3.15 -7.60
C GLY A 10 -5.30 3.44 -6.50
N ALA A 11 -5.36 4.62 -5.89
CA ALA A 11 -4.53 4.98 -4.73
C ALA A 11 -5.33 5.85 -3.75
N GLY A 12 -4.93 5.83 -2.48
CA GLY A 12 -5.52 6.69 -1.43
C GLY A 12 -6.39 5.92 -0.41
N ALA A 13 -5.79 5.63 0.75
CA ALA A 13 -6.44 4.95 1.88
C ALA A 13 -7.18 3.66 1.46
N TYR A 14 -6.50 2.82 0.68
CA TYR A 14 -6.98 1.49 0.34
C TYR A 14 -6.68 0.51 1.47
N THR A 15 -7.60 -0.42 1.71
CA THR A 15 -7.32 -1.68 2.40
C THR A 15 -7.27 -2.80 1.35
N PRO A 16 -6.71 -3.98 1.68
CA PRO A 16 -6.74 -5.14 0.77
C PRO A 16 -8.17 -5.49 0.33
N GLU A 17 -9.13 -5.46 1.26
CA GLU A 17 -10.53 -5.81 0.99
C GLU A 17 -11.18 -4.81 0.04
N LYS A 18 -10.93 -3.51 0.25
CA LYS A 18 -11.40 -2.46 -0.67
C LYS A 18 -10.76 -2.60 -2.05
N ALA A 19 -9.47 -2.96 -2.12
CA ALA A 19 -8.78 -3.16 -3.38
C ALA A 19 -9.37 -4.35 -4.15
N GLU A 20 -9.57 -5.48 -3.49
CA GLU A 20 -10.20 -6.68 -4.05
C GLU A 20 -11.60 -6.36 -4.59
N ASP A 21 -12.46 -5.73 -3.79
CA ASP A 21 -13.82 -5.34 -4.21
C ASP A 21 -13.84 -4.46 -5.47
N LEU A 22 -12.95 -3.46 -5.56
CA LEU A 22 -12.91 -2.54 -6.70
C LEU A 22 -12.27 -3.18 -7.95
N ILE A 23 -11.35 -4.12 -7.78
CA ILE A 23 -10.79 -4.93 -8.88
C ILE A 23 -11.87 -5.86 -9.43
N GLU A 24 -12.60 -6.58 -8.57
CA GLU A 24 -13.70 -7.48 -8.97
C GLU A 24 -14.81 -6.75 -9.73
N LYS A 25 -15.10 -5.49 -9.34
CA LYS A 25 -16.04 -4.61 -10.05
C LYS A 25 -15.50 -4.03 -11.37
N GLY A 26 -14.25 -4.31 -11.74
CA GLY A 26 -13.60 -3.79 -12.94
C GLY A 26 -13.35 -2.28 -12.92
N LEU A 27 -13.42 -1.65 -11.75
CA LEU A 27 -13.28 -0.21 -11.59
C LEU A 27 -11.82 0.25 -11.62
N ILE A 28 -10.92 -0.60 -11.11
CA ILE A 28 -9.46 -0.46 -11.16
C ILE A 28 -8.84 -1.79 -11.61
N ASP A 29 -7.62 -1.74 -12.13
CA ASP A 29 -6.84 -2.94 -12.52
C ASP A 29 -5.75 -3.29 -11.50
N ALA A 30 -5.33 -2.30 -10.71
CA ALA A 30 -4.36 -2.48 -9.63
C ALA A 30 -4.56 -1.40 -8.56
N VAL A 31 -3.93 -1.61 -7.41
CA VAL A 31 -3.91 -0.68 -6.29
C VAL A 31 -2.48 -0.29 -5.93
N ALA A 32 -2.27 0.97 -5.55
CA ALA A 32 -1.04 1.46 -4.98
C ALA A 32 -1.23 1.78 -3.49
N PHE A 33 -0.29 1.30 -2.66
CA PHE A 33 -0.22 1.60 -1.24
C PHE A 33 0.98 2.52 -0.99
N GLY A 34 0.75 3.65 -0.33
CA GLY A 34 1.81 4.61 0.01
C GLY A 34 2.32 4.42 1.44
N ARG A 35 1.55 4.92 2.41
CA ARG A 35 1.94 4.91 3.83
C ARG A 35 2.21 3.51 4.39
N ASP A 36 1.46 2.51 3.94
CA ASP A 36 1.71 1.12 4.37
C ASP A 36 3.02 0.59 3.82
N TYR A 37 3.42 0.99 2.61
CA TYR A 37 4.71 0.60 2.02
C TYR A 37 5.88 1.34 2.68
N ILE A 38 5.69 2.57 3.17
CA ILE A 38 6.71 3.27 3.97
C ILE A 38 7.06 2.44 5.21
N ALA A 39 6.06 1.95 5.92
CA ALA A 39 6.27 1.20 7.17
C ALA A 39 6.59 -0.30 6.98
N ASN A 40 6.31 -0.85 5.80
CA ASN A 40 6.41 -2.29 5.54
C ASN A 40 7.17 -2.51 4.22
N PRO A 41 8.51 -2.65 4.27
CA PRO A 41 9.30 -2.90 3.07
C PRO A 41 8.91 -4.22 2.37
N ASP A 42 8.32 -5.15 3.13
CA ASP A 42 7.82 -6.45 2.71
C ASP A 42 6.28 -6.50 2.63
N LEU A 43 5.60 -5.36 2.38
CA LEU A 43 4.14 -5.24 2.41
C LEU A 43 3.43 -6.35 1.62
N VAL A 44 3.90 -6.68 0.42
CA VAL A 44 3.28 -7.72 -0.43
C VAL A 44 3.27 -9.07 0.26
N ALA A 45 4.38 -9.47 0.88
CA ALA A 45 4.46 -10.74 1.60
C ALA A 45 3.50 -10.74 2.81
N ARG A 46 3.44 -9.63 3.56
CA ARG A 46 2.49 -9.47 4.67
C ARG A 46 1.05 -9.62 4.23
N LEU A 47 0.67 -8.98 3.12
CA LEU A 47 -0.68 -9.07 2.58
C LEU A 47 -1.03 -10.50 2.15
N GLN A 48 -0.10 -11.20 1.47
CA GLN A 48 -0.30 -12.58 1.02
C GLN A 48 -0.55 -13.56 2.18
N CYS A 49 0.18 -13.42 3.29
CA CYS A 49 0.04 -14.30 4.45
C CYS A 49 -0.87 -13.72 5.56
N LYS A 50 -1.55 -12.59 5.29
CA LYS A 50 -2.42 -11.87 6.25
C LYS A 50 -1.70 -11.56 7.57
N ALA A 51 -0.41 -11.22 7.50
CA ALA A 51 0.37 -10.84 8.66
C ALA A 51 0.07 -9.41 9.13
N LYS A 52 0.40 -9.15 10.39
CA LYS A 52 0.29 -7.81 10.98
C LYS A 52 1.24 -6.83 10.26
N LEU A 53 0.72 -5.66 9.94
CA LEU A 53 1.51 -4.55 9.42
C LEU A 53 2.22 -3.82 10.55
N ASN A 54 3.43 -3.35 10.29
CA ASN A 54 4.14 -2.41 11.14
C ASN A 54 3.33 -1.11 11.26
N PRO A 55 3.32 -0.48 12.44
CA PRO A 55 2.70 0.84 12.61
C PRO A 55 3.48 1.89 11.81
N GLN A 56 2.74 2.82 11.22
CA GLN A 56 3.32 4.00 10.57
C GLN A 56 3.91 4.94 11.63
N ARG A 57 4.98 5.67 11.28
CA ARG A 57 5.58 6.76 12.07
C ARG A 57 5.50 8.07 11.26
N PRO A 58 4.34 8.75 11.20
CA PRO A 58 4.17 9.94 10.36
C PRO A 58 5.14 11.08 10.66
N GLU A 59 5.62 11.16 11.91
CA GLU A 59 6.61 12.12 12.38
C GLU A 59 7.96 12.02 11.64
N SER A 60 8.26 10.88 11.02
CA SER A 60 9.51 10.66 10.27
C SER A 60 9.31 10.54 8.75
N PHE A 61 8.13 10.89 8.23
CA PHE A 61 7.88 10.84 6.78
C PHE A 61 8.69 11.84 5.96
N TYR A 62 9.13 12.94 6.57
CA TYR A 62 9.83 14.02 5.86
C TYR A 62 11.09 14.45 6.62
N GLY A 63 12.22 14.52 5.91
CA GLY A 63 13.51 14.86 6.51
C GLY A 63 14.08 13.73 7.38
N GLY A 64 15.06 14.05 8.22
CA GLY A 64 15.69 13.07 9.11
C GLY A 64 16.80 12.22 8.46
N GLY A 65 16.93 10.98 8.90
CA GLY A 65 17.98 10.04 8.51
C GLY A 65 17.44 8.62 8.31
N ALA A 66 18.15 7.61 8.80
CA ALA A 66 17.75 6.20 8.63
C ALA A 66 16.48 5.82 9.41
N GLU A 67 16.25 6.46 10.56
CA GLU A 67 15.09 6.21 11.44
C GLU A 67 13.79 6.61 10.75
N GLY A 68 12.84 5.68 10.65
CA GLY A 68 11.58 5.89 9.94
C GLY A 68 11.67 5.77 8.42
N TYR A 69 12.85 5.46 7.87
CA TYR A 69 13.06 5.36 6.42
C TYR A 69 13.54 3.96 6.02
N THR A 70 14.64 3.48 6.61
CA THR A 70 15.24 2.17 6.25
C THR A 70 15.28 1.18 7.40
N ASP A 71 14.81 1.55 8.59
CA ASP A 71 14.89 0.76 9.83
C ASP A 71 13.59 0.00 10.18
N TYR A 72 12.58 0.02 9.29
CA TYR A 72 11.38 -0.79 9.47
C TYR A 72 11.70 -2.28 9.30
N PRO A 73 11.32 -3.15 10.26
CA PRO A 73 11.64 -4.57 10.20
C PRO A 73 10.77 -5.29 9.15
N THR A 74 11.31 -6.32 8.52
CA THR A 74 10.53 -7.31 7.76
C THR A 74 9.94 -8.37 8.69
N LEU A 75 8.99 -9.17 8.18
CA LEU A 75 8.60 -10.44 8.79
C LEU A 75 9.77 -11.43 8.86
#